data_AF-A0AAQ3SV10-F1
#
_entry.id   AF-A0AAQ3SV10-F1
#
_cell.length_a   1.000
_cell.length_b   1.000
_cell.length_c   1.000
_cell.angle_alpha   90.00
_cell.angle_beta   90.00
_cell.angle_gamma   90.00
#
_symmetry.space_group_name_H-M   'P 1'
#
loop_
_entity.id
_entity.type
_entity.pdbx_description
1 polymer ?
#
loop_
_entity_poly.entity_id
_entity_poly.type
_entity_poly.pdbx_seq_one_letter_code
_entity_poly.pdbx_strand_id
1 'polypeptide(L)'
;MKGKTKEMKEYINKLRACVKWLLEREDATAAETMKTCGLLESSEKRHSELVAGIDQLENSITEIKSKHEELQQRLKTLEAEKMDALRILEDEKEARVAVEKRLNDQIKMLEDTNRSLQEYNTSLQQYNCNLQADTAKNSMVETMNDLLKKVESLRMELQHAREDRDSKSAQGTHSYHRERLRTLEIKLAAADAKLKLSDSMASETMSKLENQLESALSRLQEAEQQILDGEKLRKKLHNAILELKGNIRVFCRVRPLLSNESGAVSYPKIGENVERGIELMHNAQAYSFTFDKVFDHLASQQDVFIEISQLIQSALDGYKVAADTAPGLPLPTTTISGVQAPKIWYHQSLEMSGDPPPASTTPHAATNSAPVAAAVIASSA
;
A
#
# COMPACT_ATOMS: atom_id res chain seq x y z
N MET A 1 124.27 -18.61 -22.79
CA MET A 1 123.39 -18.37 -21.62
C MET A 1 122.32 -17.29 -21.84
N LYS A 2 122.56 -16.21 -22.61
CA LYS A 2 121.61 -15.08 -22.76
C LYS A 2 120.33 -15.36 -23.59
N GLY A 3 120.35 -16.30 -24.55
CA GLY A 3 119.18 -16.63 -25.40
C GLY A 3 118.06 -17.37 -24.65
N LYS A 4 118.40 -18.41 -23.89
CA LYS A 4 117.45 -19.20 -23.08
C LYS A 4 116.71 -18.36 -22.02
N THR A 5 117.36 -17.31 -21.48
CA THR A 5 116.75 -16.38 -20.53
C THR A 5 115.69 -15.47 -21.17
N LYS A 6 115.83 -15.16 -22.47
CA LYS A 6 114.87 -14.32 -23.20
C LYS A 6 113.61 -15.12 -23.56
N GLU A 7 113.77 -16.35 -24.02
CA GLU A 7 112.67 -17.30 -24.24
C GLU A 7 111.90 -17.59 -22.95
N MET A 8 112.61 -17.84 -21.85
CA MET A 8 111.99 -18.06 -20.53
C MET A 8 111.14 -16.85 -20.08
N LYS A 9 111.63 -15.62 -20.29
CA LYS A 9 110.86 -14.40 -20.00
C LYS A 9 109.60 -14.29 -20.87
N GLU A 10 109.68 -14.71 -22.13
CA GLU A 10 108.54 -14.70 -23.03
C GLU A 10 107.47 -15.73 -22.64
N TYR A 11 107.89 -16.94 -22.22
CA TYR A 11 106.97 -17.95 -21.65
C TYR A 11 106.31 -17.47 -20.35
N ILE A 12 107.05 -16.84 -19.44
CA ILE A 12 106.49 -16.25 -18.21
C ILE A 12 105.46 -15.16 -18.54
N ASN A 13 105.73 -14.31 -19.54
CA ASN A 13 104.78 -13.28 -19.94
C ASN A 13 103.52 -13.87 -20.59
N LYS A 14 103.64 -14.91 -21.42
CA LYS A 14 102.50 -15.64 -21.97
C LYS A 14 101.67 -16.32 -20.88
N LEU A 15 102.32 -16.96 -19.91
CA LEU A 15 101.65 -17.56 -18.74
C LEU A 15 100.91 -16.52 -17.90
N ARG A 16 101.53 -15.37 -17.61
CA ARG A 16 100.89 -14.26 -16.89
C ARG A 16 99.67 -13.71 -17.64
N ALA A 17 99.75 -13.59 -18.96
CA ALA A 17 98.61 -13.16 -19.78
C ALA A 17 97.47 -14.20 -19.75
N CYS A 18 97.79 -15.50 -19.83
CA CYS A 18 96.79 -16.57 -19.69
C CYS A 18 96.13 -16.57 -18.30
N VAL A 19 96.92 -16.43 -17.22
CA VAL A 19 96.38 -16.36 -15.85
C VAL A 19 95.50 -15.12 -15.67
N LYS A 20 95.94 -13.95 -16.16
CA LYS A 20 95.14 -12.72 -16.11
C LYS A 20 93.82 -12.88 -16.87
N TRP A 21 93.85 -13.45 -18.08
CA TRP A 21 92.64 -13.71 -18.86
C TRP A 21 91.71 -14.72 -18.18
N LEU A 22 92.26 -15.76 -17.54
CA LEU A 22 91.46 -16.73 -16.77
C LEU A 22 90.79 -16.07 -15.56
N LEU A 23 91.52 -15.24 -14.80
CA LEU A 23 90.95 -14.50 -13.67
C LEU A 23 89.87 -13.51 -14.12
N GLU A 24 90.11 -12.74 -15.18
CA GLU A 24 89.10 -11.83 -15.74
C GLU A 24 87.86 -12.59 -16.24
N ARG A 25 88.03 -13.79 -16.78
CA ARG A 25 86.91 -14.65 -17.19
C ARG A 25 86.17 -15.24 -16.00
N GLU A 26 86.87 -15.66 -14.95
CA GLU A 26 86.27 -16.11 -13.69
C GLU A 26 85.46 -14.98 -13.03
N ASP A 27 86.02 -13.77 -12.93
CA ASP A 27 85.34 -12.58 -12.41
C ASP A 27 84.10 -12.22 -13.25
N ALA A 28 84.20 -12.27 -14.58
CA ALA A 28 83.07 -12.04 -15.46
C ALA A 28 81.95 -13.09 -15.26
N THR A 29 82.32 -14.38 -15.14
CA THR A 29 81.33 -15.44 -14.86
C THR A 29 80.72 -15.29 -13.46
N ALA A 30 81.48 -14.86 -12.46
CA ALA A 30 80.98 -14.59 -11.12
C ALA A 30 80.01 -13.40 -11.09
N ALA A 31 80.28 -12.35 -11.87
CA ALA A 31 79.38 -11.22 -12.01
C ALA A 31 78.08 -11.62 -12.72
N GLU A 32 78.16 -12.45 -13.77
CA GLU A 32 77.00 -13.00 -14.46
C GLU A 32 76.16 -13.90 -13.56
N THR A 33 76.78 -14.79 -12.77
CA THR A 33 76.08 -15.67 -11.82
C THR A 33 75.42 -14.87 -10.71
N MET A 34 76.08 -13.83 -10.17
CA MET A 34 75.48 -12.95 -9.17
C MET A 34 74.27 -12.18 -9.74
N LYS A 35 74.36 -11.74 -11.00
CA LYS A 35 73.25 -11.07 -11.69
C LYS A 35 72.08 -12.02 -11.93
N THR A 36 72.32 -13.26 -12.35
CA THR A 36 71.24 -14.24 -12.56
C THR A 36 70.61 -14.70 -11.24
N CYS A 37 71.39 -14.88 -10.17
CA CYS A 37 70.87 -15.16 -8.83
C CYS A 37 69.96 -14.03 -8.33
N GLY A 38 70.37 -12.77 -8.45
CA GLY A 38 69.52 -11.64 -8.03
C GLY A 38 68.21 -11.54 -8.83
N LEU A 39 68.25 -11.85 -10.14
CA LEU A 39 67.03 -11.94 -10.95
C LEU A 39 66.13 -13.11 -10.51
N LEU A 40 66.70 -14.26 -10.18
CA LEU A 40 65.98 -15.43 -9.67
C LEU A 40 65.28 -15.10 -8.36
N GLU A 41 65.99 -14.52 -7.38
CA GLU A 41 65.43 -14.10 -6.09
C GLU A 41 64.28 -13.09 -6.26
N SER A 42 64.44 -12.12 -7.17
CA SER A 42 63.38 -11.16 -7.48
C SER A 42 62.14 -11.80 -8.13
N SER A 43 62.34 -12.89 -8.88
CA SER A 43 61.27 -13.68 -9.50
C SER A 43 60.58 -14.55 -8.46
N GLU A 44 61.33 -15.19 -7.57
CA GLU A 44 60.81 -16.01 -6.47
C GLU A 44 59.97 -15.17 -5.50
N LYS A 45 60.43 -13.97 -5.16
CA LYS A 45 59.63 -13.03 -4.35
C LYS A 45 58.30 -12.67 -5.01
N ARG A 46 58.32 -12.36 -6.31
CA ARG A 46 57.09 -12.09 -7.09
C ARG A 46 56.17 -13.30 -7.14
N HIS A 47 56.71 -14.51 -7.31
CA HIS A 47 55.90 -15.74 -7.26
C HIS A 47 55.27 -15.93 -5.89
N SER A 48 56.02 -15.73 -4.80
CA SER A 48 55.48 -15.85 -3.44
C SER A 48 54.36 -14.84 -3.17
N GLU A 49 54.49 -13.60 -3.65
CA GLU A 49 53.44 -12.58 -3.54
C GLU A 49 52.18 -12.96 -4.36
N LEU A 50 52.37 -13.49 -5.57
CA LEU A 50 51.26 -13.99 -6.40
C LEU A 50 50.55 -15.19 -5.76
N VAL A 51 51.29 -16.14 -5.20
CA VAL A 51 50.72 -17.30 -4.50
C VAL A 51 49.89 -16.85 -3.30
N ALA A 52 50.40 -15.94 -2.47
CA ALA A 52 49.63 -15.39 -1.35
C ALA A 52 48.34 -14.67 -1.83
N GLY A 53 48.40 -13.97 -2.97
CA GLY A 53 47.23 -13.37 -3.59
C GLY A 53 46.21 -14.39 -4.07
N ILE A 54 46.66 -15.51 -4.65
CA ILE A 54 45.80 -16.62 -5.06
C ILE A 54 45.11 -17.23 -3.84
N ASP A 55 45.85 -17.53 -2.77
CA ASP A 55 45.29 -18.09 -1.53
C ASP A 55 44.20 -17.18 -0.93
N GLN A 56 44.41 -15.86 -0.95
CA GLN A 56 43.42 -14.89 -0.48
C GLN A 56 42.16 -14.87 -1.36
N LEU A 57 42.31 -14.97 -2.67
CA LEU A 57 41.19 -15.05 -3.60
C LEU A 57 40.43 -16.37 -3.44
N GLU A 58 41.12 -17.48 -3.25
CA GLU A 58 40.51 -18.78 -3.00
C GLU A 58 39.66 -18.77 -1.73
N ASN A 59 40.19 -18.22 -0.63
CA ASN A 59 39.44 -18.03 0.61
C ASN A 59 38.18 -17.19 0.38
N SER A 60 38.30 -16.06 -0.34
CA SER A 60 37.16 -15.20 -0.66
C SER A 60 36.10 -15.93 -1.50
N ILE A 61 36.54 -16.76 -2.46
CA ILE A 61 35.64 -17.59 -3.28
C ILE A 61 34.91 -18.61 -2.41
N THR A 62 35.59 -19.27 -1.46
CA THR A 62 34.95 -20.22 -0.56
C THR A 62 33.90 -19.56 0.34
N GLU A 63 34.17 -18.37 0.85
CA GLU A 63 33.23 -17.60 1.67
C GLU A 63 31.99 -17.18 0.86
N ILE A 64 32.19 -16.67 -0.36
CA ILE A 64 31.09 -16.31 -1.26
C ILE A 64 30.24 -17.53 -1.60
N LYS A 65 30.85 -18.69 -1.87
CA LYS A 65 30.13 -19.94 -2.12
C LYS A 65 29.29 -20.36 -0.92
N SER A 66 29.84 -20.31 0.29
CA SER A 66 29.10 -20.63 1.51
C SER A 66 27.89 -19.71 1.72
N LYS A 67 28.07 -18.39 1.53
CA LYS A 67 26.97 -17.42 1.63
C LYS A 67 25.92 -17.63 0.55
N HIS A 68 26.33 -18.01 -0.66
CA HIS A 68 25.41 -18.33 -1.74
C HIS A 68 24.53 -19.54 -1.40
N GLU A 69 25.12 -20.61 -0.86
CA GLU A 69 24.39 -21.80 -0.40
C GLU A 69 23.37 -21.45 0.70
N GLU A 70 23.80 -20.64 1.69
CA GLU A 70 22.93 -20.18 2.78
C GLU A 70 21.75 -19.34 2.25
N LEU A 71 22.01 -18.39 1.36
CA LEU A 71 20.98 -17.56 0.74
C LEU A 71 20.02 -18.40 -0.12
N GLN A 72 20.53 -19.40 -0.85
CA GLN A 72 19.68 -20.33 -1.60
C GLN A 72 18.74 -21.12 -0.68
N GLN A 73 19.23 -21.57 0.48
CA GLN A 73 18.41 -22.31 1.45
C GLN A 73 17.40 -21.39 2.15
N ARG A 74 17.78 -20.15 2.44
CA ARG A 74 16.88 -19.11 2.96
C ARG A 74 15.76 -18.76 1.96
N LEU A 75 16.09 -18.71 0.68
CA LEU A 75 15.12 -18.43 -0.38
C LEU A 75 14.10 -19.57 -0.51
N LYS A 76 14.55 -20.83 -0.51
CA LYS A 76 13.65 -22.00 -0.53
C LYS A 76 12.71 -22.06 0.67
N THR A 77 13.20 -21.70 1.87
CA THR A 77 12.37 -21.69 3.08
C THR A 77 11.34 -20.56 3.04
N LEU A 78 11.72 -19.36 2.63
CA LEU A 78 10.79 -18.24 2.43
C LEU A 78 9.75 -18.51 1.34
N GLU A 79 10.13 -19.20 0.26
CA GLU A 79 9.18 -19.63 -0.77
C GLU A 79 8.15 -20.61 -0.23
N ALA A 80 8.57 -21.57 0.60
CA ALA A 80 7.65 -22.51 1.25
C ALA A 80 6.69 -21.79 2.22
N GLU A 81 7.21 -20.92 3.09
CA GLU A 81 6.40 -20.11 4.02
C GLU A 81 5.39 -19.21 3.28
N LYS A 82 5.80 -18.61 2.16
CA LYS A 82 4.91 -17.82 1.31
C LYS A 82 3.77 -18.67 0.74
N MET A 83 4.08 -19.89 0.26
CA MET A 83 3.07 -20.80 -0.28
C MET A 83 2.07 -21.24 0.80
N ASP A 84 2.53 -21.51 2.02
CA ASP A 84 1.67 -21.85 3.14
C ASP A 84 0.76 -20.68 3.55
N ALA A 85 1.31 -19.45 3.59
CA ALA A 85 0.53 -18.25 3.90
C ALA A 85 -0.56 -17.96 2.85
N LEU A 86 -0.25 -18.18 1.56
CA LEU A 86 -1.23 -18.04 0.49
C LEU A 86 -2.37 -19.07 0.60
N ARG A 87 -2.06 -20.31 0.98
CA ARG A 87 -3.09 -21.34 1.21
C ARG A 87 -4.03 -20.95 2.35
N ILE A 88 -3.48 -20.49 3.47
CA ILE A 88 -4.30 -20.05 4.62
C ILE A 88 -5.20 -18.86 4.23
N LEU A 89 -4.68 -17.90 3.46
CA LEU A 89 -5.47 -16.76 3.00
C LEU A 89 -6.62 -17.18 2.09
N GLU A 90 -6.42 -18.17 1.21
CA GLU A 90 -7.47 -18.68 0.33
C GLU A 90 -8.55 -19.42 1.14
N ASP A 91 -8.15 -20.29 2.08
CA ASP A 91 -9.09 -20.97 2.99
C ASP A 91 -9.92 -19.96 3.81
N GLU A 92 -9.29 -18.88 4.29
CA GLU A 92 -9.98 -17.80 5.02
C GLU A 92 -10.95 -17.03 4.11
N LYS A 93 -10.57 -16.77 2.86
CA LYS A 93 -11.45 -16.14 1.85
C LYS A 93 -12.69 -16.99 1.60
N GLU A 94 -12.52 -18.30 1.39
CA GLU A 94 -13.63 -19.21 1.17
C GLU A 94 -14.57 -19.25 2.39
N ALA A 95 -14.01 -19.30 3.60
CA ALA A 95 -14.78 -19.23 4.83
C ALA A 95 -15.57 -17.91 4.97
N ARG A 96 -14.95 -16.77 4.62
CA ARG A 96 -15.62 -15.45 4.62
C ARG A 96 -16.79 -15.40 3.64
N VAL A 97 -16.60 -15.90 2.41
CA VAL A 97 -17.67 -15.97 1.40
C VAL A 97 -18.82 -16.87 1.86
N ALA A 98 -18.52 -18.00 2.50
CA ALA A 98 -19.56 -18.89 3.04
C ALA A 98 -20.39 -18.23 4.15
N VAL A 99 -19.74 -17.47 5.04
CA VAL A 99 -20.42 -16.71 6.11
C VAL A 99 -21.28 -15.58 5.52
N GLU A 100 -20.75 -14.83 4.56
CA GLU A 100 -21.48 -13.75 3.88
C GLU A 100 -22.73 -14.28 3.17
N LYS A 101 -22.62 -15.41 2.47
CA LYS A 101 -23.76 -16.09 1.84
C LYS A 101 -24.83 -16.47 2.87
N ARG A 102 -24.43 -17.03 4.02
CA ARG A 102 -25.35 -17.41 5.10
C ARG A 102 -26.08 -16.19 5.69
N LEU A 103 -25.38 -15.07 5.87
CA LEU A 103 -25.97 -13.81 6.33
C LEU A 103 -26.98 -13.27 5.31
N ASN A 104 -26.65 -13.28 4.02
CA ASN A 104 -27.58 -12.86 2.97
C ASN A 104 -28.84 -13.74 2.93
N ASP A 105 -28.70 -15.05 3.08
CA ASP A 105 -29.86 -15.95 3.14
C ASP A 105 -30.75 -15.65 4.36
N GLN A 106 -30.16 -15.31 5.52
CA GLN A 106 -30.90 -14.89 6.70
C GLN A 106 -31.61 -13.54 6.51
N ILE A 107 -30.95 -12.56 5.89
CA ILE A 107 -31.55 -11.25 5.57
C ILE A 107 -32.75 -11.45 4.66
N LYS A 108 -32.62 -12.27 3.61
CA LYS A 108 -33.71 -12.56 2.68
C LYS A 108 -34.91 -13.21 3.38
N MET A 109 -34.68 -14.15 4.30
CA MET A 109 -35.77 -14.72 5.10
C MET A 109 -36.44 -13.69 6.02
N LEU A 110 -35.67 -12.77 6.60
CA LEU A 110 -36.23 -11.69 7.41
C LEU A 110 -37.04 -10.70 6.58
N GLU A 111 -36.59 -10.36 5.38
CA GLU A 111 -37.32 -9.51 4.44
C GLU A 111 -38.64 -10.16 4.00
N ASP A 112 -38.61 -11.46 3.66
CA ASP A 112 -39.81 -12.21 3.28
C ASP A 112 -40.82 -12.29 4.42
N THR A 113 -40.37 -12.54 5.65
CA THR A 113 -41.26 -12.57 6.83
C THR A 113 -41.83 -11.20 7.16
N ASN A 114 -41.04 -10.12 7.07
CA ASN A 114 -41.52 -8.75 7.24
C ASN A 114 -42.56 -8.37 6.18
N ARG A 115 -42.35 -8.76 4.92
CA ARG A 115 -43.33 -8.53 3.85
C ARG A 115 -44.67 -9.21 4.17
N SER A 116 -44.63 -10.48 4.57
CA SER A 116 -45.86 -11.20 4.97
C SER A 116 -46.55 -10.57 6.18
N LEU A 117 -45.80 -10.07 7.16
CA LEU A 117 -46.36 -9.36 8.31
C LEU A 117 -47.02 -8.03 7.88
N GLN A 118 -46.44 -7.29 6.95
CA GLN A 118 -47.02 -6.05 6.40
C GLN A 118 -48.34 -6.32 5.65
N GLU A 119 -48.38 -7.36 4.83
CA GLU A 119 -49.60 -7.79 4.12
C GLU A 119 -50.71 -8.18 5.11
N TYR A 120 -50.35 -8.93 6.15
CA TYR A 120 -51.28 -9.30 7.21
C TYR A 120 -51.82 -8.07 7.95
N ASN A 121 -50.95 -7.13 8.33
CA ASN A 121 -51.34 -5.91 9.03
C ASN A 121 -52.28 -5.03 8.19
N THR A 122 -51.98 -4.89 6.89
CA THR A 122 -52.84 -4.18 5.93
C THR A 122 -54.21 -4.83 5.80
N SER A 123 -54.25 -6.16 5.73
CA SER A 123 -55.50 -6.92 5.67
C SER A 123 -56.33 -6.75 6.96
N LEU A 124 -55.67 -6.73 8.11
CA LEU A 124 -56.31 -6.52 9.41
C LEU A 124 -56.90 -5.10 9.52
N GLN A 125 -56.17 -4.09 9.03
CA GLN A 125 -56.66 -2.70 8.97
C GLN A 125 -57.89 -2.58 8.07
N GLN A 126 -57.88 -3.20 6.88
CA GLN A 126 -59.05 -3.23 6.00
C GLN A 126 -60.25 -3.90 6.68
N TYR A 127 -60.04 -5.02 7.36
CA TYR A 127 -61.10 -5.70 8.10
C TYR A 127 -61.71 -4.81 9.20
N ASN A 128 -60.86 -4.13 9.99
CA ASN A 128 -61.32 -3.21 11.04
C ASN A 128 -62.10 -2.03 10.46
N CYS A 129 -61.66 -1.44 9.35
CA CYS A 129 -62.39 -0.38 8.65
C CYS A 129 -63.78 -0.85 8.20
N ASN A 130 -63.87 -2.05 7.63
CA ASN A 130 -65.15 -2.63 7.19
C ASN A 130 -66.09 -2.88 8.38
N LEU A 131 -65.57 -3.38 9.49
CA LEU A 131 -66.35 -3.62 10.71
C LEU A 131 -66.90 -2.30 11.31
N GLN A 132 -66.09 -1.24 11.31
CA GLN A 132 -66.53 0.11 11.72
C GLN A 132 -67.61 0.66 10.78
N ALA A 133 -67.48 0.44 9.47
CA ALA A 133 -68.50 0.86 8.52
C ALA A 133 -69.83 0.11 8.72
N ASP A 134 -69.80 -1.19 8.99
CA ASP A 134 -71.00 -1.99 9.21
C ASP A 134 -71.67 -1.68 10.56
N THR A 135 -70.90 -1.42 11.62
CA THR A 135 -71.45 -0.96 12.90
C THR A 135 -72.10 0.42 12.77
N ALA A 136 -71.49 1.36 12.04
CA ALA A 136 -72.09 2.66 11.74
C ALA A 136 -73.40 2.51 10.95
N LYS A 137 -73.43 1.67 9.91
CA LYS A 137 -74.67 1.37 9.16
C LYS A 137 -75.76 0.81 10.07
N ASN A 138 -75.43 -0.17 10.92
CA ASN A 138 -76.41 -0.76 11.84
C ASN A 138 -76.96 0.28 12.83
N SER A 139 -76.12 1.16 13.38
CA SER A 139 -76.59 2.26 14.23
C SER A 139 -77.51 3.22 13.48
N MET A 140 -77.24 3.48 12.20
CA MET A 140 -78.10 4.33 11.37
C MET A 140 -79.44 3.64 11.04
N VAL A 141 -79.45 2.32 10.83
CA VAL A 141 -80.68 1.52 10.67
C VAL A 141 -81.51 1.52 11.95
N GLU A 142 -80.89 1.41 13.13
CA GLU A 142 -81.59 1.50 14.41
C GLU A 142 -82.24 2.88 14.60
N THR A 143 -81.50 3.98 14.35
CA THR A 143 -82.07 5.34 14.42
C THR A 143 -83.20 5.55 13.40
N MET A 144 -83.07 5.00 12.19
CA MET A 144 -84.13 5.04 11.17
C MET A 144 -85.37 4.28 11.63
N ASN A 145 -85.20 3.09 12.22
CA ASN A 145 -86.31 2.30 12.76
C ASN A 145 -87.00 3.00 13.94
N ASP A 146 -86.24 3.67 14.80
CA ASP A 146 -86.81 4.43 15.92
C ASP A 146 -87.56 5.68 15.44
N LEU A 147 -87.07 6.36 14.39
CA LEU A 147 -87.80 7.45 13.73
C LEU A 147 -89.05 6.94 13.02
N LEU A 148 -89.00 5.79 12.35
CA LEU A 148 -90.17 5.15 11.74
C LEU A 148 -91.21 4.77 12.80
N LYS A 149 -90.79 4.16 13.92
CA LYS A 149 -91.66 3.91 15.08
C LYS A 149 -92.22 5.21 15.64
N LYS A 150 -91.45 6.30 15.66
CA LYS A 150 -91.93 7.61 16.12
C LYS A 150 -93.00 8.16 15.18
N VAL A 151 -92.78 8.09 13.88
CA VAL A 151 -93.75 8.49 12.84
C VAL A 151 -95.00 7.61 12.90
N GLU A 152 -94.85 6.31 13.09
CA GLU A 152 -95.95 5.37 13.32
C GLU A 152 -96.67 5.65 14.62
N SER A 153 -95.97 5.98 15.71
CA SER A 153 -96.57 6.34 16.99
C SER A 153 -97.35 7.66 16.91
N LEU A 154 -96.87 8.64 16.14
CA LEU A 154 -97.59 9.90 15.91
C LEU A 154 -98.79 9.71 14.97
N ARG A 155 -98.67 8.83 13.96
CA ARG A 155 -99.81 8.40 13.12
C ARG A 155 -100.83 7.60 13.93
N MET A 156 -100.36 6.72 14.81
CA MET A 156 -101.17 5.93 15.73
C MET A 156 -101.76 6.79 16.84
N GLU A 157 -101.13 7.85 17.36
CA GLU A 157 -101.76 8.81 18.30
C GLU A 157 -102.88 9.60 17.61
N LEU A 158 -102.70 9.92 16.32
CA LEU A 158 -103.77 10.44 15.43
C LEU A 158 -104.91 9.43 15.20
N GLN A 159 -104.67 8.13 15.43
CA GLN A 159 -105.60 7.02 15.22
C GLN A 159 -106.11 6.35 16.53
N HIS A 160 -105.41 6.52 17.66
CA HIS A 160 -105.70 5.99 19.00
C HIS A 160 -106.44 7.01 19.86
N ALA A 161 -106.56 8.26 19.42
CA ALA A 161 -107.74 9.06 19.78
C ALA A 161 -109.07 8.46 19.23
N ARG A 162 -109.01 7.37 18.43
CA ARG A 162 -110.18 6.63 17.94
C ARG A 162 -110.31 5.19 18.42
N GLU A 163 -109.26 4.51 18.86
CA GLU A 163 -109.37 3.07 19.18
C GLU A 163 -108.51 2.69 20.39
N ASP A 164 -109.01 3.00 21.58
CA ASP A 164 -108.63 2.35 22.84
C ASP A 164 -109.20 0.92 22.86
N ARG A 165 -108.34 -0.10 22.68
CA ARG A 165 -108.53 -1.45 23.26
C ARG A 165 -107.28 -2.34 23.13
N ASP A 166 -106.66 -2.58 24.28
CA ASP A 166 -105.91 -3.77 24.74
C ASP A 166 -105.07 -4.64 23.77
N SER A 167 -103.74 -4.72 24.01
CA SER A 167 -103.07 -5.85 24.69
C SER A 167 -101.68 -6.25 24.15
N LYS A 168 -100.71 -6.26 25.08
CA LYS A 168 -99.50 -7.11 25.27
C LYS A 168 -98.91 -7.92 24.10
N SER A 169 -97.57 -7.82 23.97
CA SER A 169 -96.60 -8.88 24.35
C SER A 169 -95.38 -8.91 23.43
N ALA A 170 -94.17 -8.72 23.97
CA ALA A 170 -92.93 -9.02 23.26
C ALA A 170 -91.83 -9.46 24.24
N GLN A 171 -91.91 -10.73 24.69
CA GLN A 171 -90.94 -11.36 25.61
C GLN A 171 -90.06 -12.43 24.91
N GLY A 172 -89.86 -12.36 23.58
CA GLY A 172 -89.04 -13.34 22.84
C GLY A 172 -87.68 -12.83 22.38
N THR A 173 -87.59 -11.56 21.98
CA THR A 173 -86.41 -10.96 21.32
C THR A 173 -85.25 -10.72 22.27
N HIS A 174 -85.53 -10.46 23.56
CA HIS A 174 -84.50 -10.11 24.55
C HIS A 174 -83.50 -11.23 24.89
N SER A 175 -83.87 -12.51 24.72
CA SER A 175 -83.00 -13.64 25.04
C SER A 175 -81.85 -13.79 24.02
N TYR A 176 -82.17 -13.72 22.74
CA TYR A 176 -81.20 -13.85 21.65
C TYR A 176 -80.20 -12.68 21.60
N HIS A 177 -80.68 -11.44 21.78
CA HIS A 177 -79.82 -10.27 21.82
C HIS A 177 -78.88 -10.27 23.03
N ARG A 178 -79.32 -10.78 24.19
CA ARG A 178 -78.50 -10.88 25.41
C ARG A 178 -77.33 -11.86 25.24
N GLU A 179 -77.56 -13.02 24.63
CA GLU A 179 -76.49 -14.01 24.40
C GLU A 179 -75.49 -13.52 23.34
N ARG A 180 -75.97 -12.81 22.32
CA ARG A 180 -75.13 -12.22 21.28
C ARG A 180 -74.26 -11.09 21.83
N LEU A 181 -74.80 -10.25 22.71
CA LEU A 181 -74.04 -9.23 23.46
C LEU A 181 -72.93 -9.87 24.30
N ARG A 182 -73.26 -10.91 25.07
CA ARG A 182 -72.27 -11.62 25.90
C ARG A 182 -71.13 -12.22 25.08
N THR A 183 -71.43 -12.77 23.92
CA THR A 183 -70.42 -13.34 23.01
C THR A 183 -69.53 -12.25 22.40
N LEU A 184 -70.10 -11.09 22.06
CA LEU A 184 -69.35 -9.95 21.54
C LEU A 184 -68.45 -9.31 22.59
N GLU A 185 -68.91 -9.21 23.84
CA GLU A 185 -68.12 -8.72 24.97
C GLU A 185 -66.88 -9.59 25.21
N ILE A 186 -67.03 -10.92 25.16
CA ILE A 186 -65.90 -11.86 25.30
C ILE A 186 -64.91 -11.70 24.14
N LYS A 187 -65.39 -11.52 22.90
CA LYS A 187 -64.53 -11.30 21.73
C LYS A 187 -63.80 -9.96 21.80
N LEU A 188 -64.46 -8.90 22.28
CA LEU A 188 -63.87 -7.59 22.49
C LEU A 188 -62.75 -7.67 23.53
N ALA A 189 -63.01 -8.30 24.68
CA ALA A 189 -62.01 -8.47 25.73
C ALA A 189 -60.78 -9.28 25.25
N ALA A 190 -61.00 -10.31 24.43
CA ALA A 190 -59.91 -11.09 23.83
C ALA A 190 -59.09 -10.27 22.82
N ALA A 191 -59.75 -9.42 22.01
CA ALA A 191 -59.07 -8.53 21.07
C ALA A 191 -58.23 -7.47 21.79
N ASP A 192 -58.78 -6.84 22.85
CA ASP A 192 -58.07 -5.86 23.67
C ASP A 192 -56.84 -6.46 24.36
N ALA A 193 -56.95 -7.69 24.87
CA ALA A 193 -55.82 -8.40 25.47
C ALA A 193 -54.71 -8.69 24.44
N LYS A 194 -55.08 -9.08 23.21
CA LYS A 194 -54.13 -9.33 22.12
C LYS A 194 -53.43 -8.05 21.65
N LEU A 195 -54.17 -6.93 21.61
CA LEU A 195 -53.64 -5.63 21.22
C LEU A 195 -52.61 -5.12 22.24
N LYS A 196 -52.92 -5.22 23.55
CA LYS A 196 -51.97 -4.86 24.62
C LYS A 196 -50.68 -5.69 24.59
N LEU A 197 -50.77 -6.99 24.31
CA LEU A 197 -49.59 -7.85 24.16
C LEU A 197 -48.76 -7.44 22.93
N SER A 198 -49.40 -7.15 21.80
CA SER A 198 -48.70 -6.68 20.59
C SER A 198 -48.00 -5.34 20.82
N ASP A 199 -48.65 -4.39 21.48
CA ASP A 199 -48.07 -3.07 21.80
C ASP A 199 -46.86 -3.20 22.74
N SER A 200 -46.95 -4.10 23.73
CA SER A 200 -45.84 -4.37 24.66
C SER A 200 -44.64 -4.96 23.91
N MET A 201 -44.86 -5.93 23.02
CA MET A 201 -43.79 -6.50 22.20
C MET A 201 -43.19 -5.47 21.24
N ALA A 202 -44.01 -4.63 20.60
CA ALA A 202 -43.55 -3.58 19.70
C ALA A 202 -42.68 -2.56 20.46
N SER A 203 -43.11 -2.14 21.65
CA SER A 203 -42.34 -1.23 22.51
C SER A 203 -40.99 -1.80 22.91
N GLU A 204 -40.92 -3.08 23.30
CA GLU A 204 -39.64 -3.73 23.60
C GLU A 204 -38.72 -3.82 22.38
N THR A 205 -39.26 -4.11 21.19
CA THR A 205 -38.45 -4.17 19.95
C THR A 205 -37.93 -2.79 19.55
N MET A 206 -38.75 -1.74 19.65
CA MET A 206 -38.32 -0.36 19.39
C MET A 206 -37.18 0.06 20.32
N SER A 207 -37.32 -0.20 21.63
CA SER A 207 -36.25 0.11 22.59
C SER A 207 -34.96 -0.65 22.31
N LYS A 208 -35.03 -1.93 21.90
CA LYS A 208 -33.84 -2.71 21.50
C LYS A 208 -33.16 -2.11 20.27
N LEU A 209 -33.94 -1.70 19.26
CA LEU A 209 -33.41 -1.09 18.04
C LEU A 209 -32.82 0.30 18.31
N GLU A 210 -33.45 1.13 19.13
CA GLU A 210 -32.92 2.44 19.56
C GLU A 210 -31.57 2.28 20.26
N ASN A 211 -31.45 1.33 21.19
CA ASN A 211 -30.19 1.04 21.87
C ASN A 211 -29.10 0.53 20.91
N GLN A 212 -29.47 -0.30 19.92
CA GLN A 212 -28.52 -0.76 18.90
C GLN A 212 -28.07 0.38 17.99
N LEU A 213 -28.97 1.29 17.63
CA LEU A 213 -28.66 2.46 16.81
C LEU A 213 -27.71 3.40 17.56
N GLU A 214 -28.00 3.71 18.82
CA GLU A 214 -27.14 4.55 19.67
C GLU A 214 -25.73 3.96 19.81
N SER A 215 -25.65 2.65 20.08
CA SER A 215 -24.36 1.95 20.17
C SER A 215 -23.60 1.96 18.85
N ALA A 216 -24.27 1.77 17.72
CA ALA A 216 -23.66 1.81 16.40
C ALA A 216 -23.13 3.21 16.06
N LEU A 217 -23.89 4.27 16.37
CA LEU A 217 -23.48 5.66 16.17
C LEU A 217 -22.26 6.02 17.03
N SER A 218 -22.24 5.63 18.30
CA SER A 218 -21.09 5.84 19.18
C SER A 218 -19.83 5.18 18.63
N ARG A 219 -19.94 3.93 18.16
CA ARG A 219 -18.80 3.20 17.57
C ARG A 219 -18.31 3.84 16.27
N LEU A 220 -19.23 4.36 15.45
CA LEU A 220 -18.89 5.04 14.21
C LEU A 220 -18.12 6.34 14.51
N GLN A 221 -18.62 7.14 15.46
CA GLN A 221 -17.95 8.37 15.90
C GLN A 221 -16.56 8.09 16.48
N GLU A 222 -16.42 7.05 17.30
CA GLU A 222 -15.12 6.63 17.84
C GLU A 222 -14.15 6.22 16.72
N ALA A 223 -14.62 5.45 15.73
CA ALA A 223 -13.81 5.03 14.60
C ALA A 223 -13.37 6.21 13.72
N GLU A 224 -14.27 7.15 13.43
CA GLU A 224 -13.95 8.39 12.70
C GLU A 224 -12.89 9.22 13.44
N GLN A 225 -13.04 9.36 14.76
CA GLN A 225 -12.08 10.08 15.59
C GLN A 225 -10.71 9.39 15.59
N GLN A 226 -10.67 8.06 15.69
CA GLN A 226 -9.43 7.29 15.60
C GLN A 226 -8.73 7.44 14.24
N ILE A 227 -9.48 7.42 13.14
CA ILE A 227 -8.92 7.65 11.80
C ILE A 227 -8.32 9.05 11.71
N LEU A 228 -9.03 10.07 12.20
CA LEU A 228 -8.60 11.46 12.16
C LEU A 228 -7.33 11.70 13.00
N ASP A 229 -7.26 11.11 14.19
CA ASP A 229 -6.08 11.21 15.06
C ASP A 229 -4.91 10.38 14.53
N GLY A 230 -5.18 9.21 13.94
CA GLY A 230 -4.20 8.41 13.22
C GLY A 230 -3.59 9.15 12.04
N GLU A 231 -4.40 9.85 11.25
CA GLU A 231 -3.95 10.64 10.10
C GLU A 231 -3.11 11.84 10.53
N LYS A 232 -3.49 12.53 11.63
CA LYS A 232 -2.67 13.58 12.24
C LYS A 232 -1.31 13.03 12.70
N LEU A 233 -1.29 11.86 13.32
CA LEU A 233 -0.07 11.22 13.79
C LEU A 233 0.83 10.81 12.61
N ARG A 234 0.25 10.20 11.57
CA ARG A 234 0.96 9.85 10.33
C ARG A 234 1.65 11.08 9.73
N LYS A 235 0.93 12.19 9.57
CA LYS A 235 1.49 13.45 9.06
C LYS A 235 2.67 13.94 9.91
N LYS A 236 2.51 13.98 11.24
CA LYS A 236 3.57 14.39 12.18
C LYS A 236 4.82 13.52 12.07
N LEU A 237 4.64 12.19 12.06
CA LEU A 237 5.76 11.25 11.98
C LEU A 237 6.44 11.30 10.63
N HIS A 238 5.67 11.39 9.55
CA HIS A 238 6.21 11.54 8.19
C HIS A 238 7.10 12.77 8.07
N ASN A 239 6.65 13.91 8.59
CA ASN A 239 7.44 15.14 8.57
C ASN A 239 8.70 15.04 9.44
N ALA A 240 8.60 14.48 10.64
CA ALA A 240 9.76 14.26 11.49
C ALA A 240 10.81 13.36 10.82
N ILE A 241 10.38 12.29 10.12
CA ILE A 241 11.26 11.44 9.33
C ILE A 241 11.92 12.23 8.20
N LEU A 242 11.17 13.11 7.52
CA LEU A 242 11.72 13.92 6.44
C LEU A 242 12.74 14.93 6.93
N GLU A 243 12.47 15.62 8.04
CA GLU A 243 13.38 16.56 8.69
C GLU A 243 14.68 15.87 9.15
N LEU A 244 14.57 14.69 9.77
CA LEU A 244 15.72 13.90 10.21
C LEU A 244 16.59 13.44 9.03
N LYS A 245 15.98 13.13 7.88
CA LYS A 245 16.69 12.81 6.64
C LYS A 245 17.25 14.04 5.93
N GLY A 246 16.89 15.26 6.37
CA GLY A 246 17.28 16.51 5.73
C GLY A 246 16.22 17.04 4.76
N ASN A 247 16.01 18.36 4.83
CA ASN A 247 15.04 19.10 4.01
C ASN A 247 15.48 19.30 2.56
N ILE A 248 16.79 19.34 2.32
CA ILE A 248 17.39 19.39 0.99
C ILE A 248 18.12 18.07 0.78
N ARG A 249 17.82 17.38 -0.31
CA ARG A 249 18.45 16.13 -0.69
C ARG A 249 18.93 16.18 -2.12
N VAL A 250 20.12 15.62 -2.33
CA VAL A 250 20.74 15.49 -3.64
C VAL A 250 20.91 14.01 -3.93
N PHE A 251 20.20 13.56 -4.96
CA PHE A 251 20.29 12.19 -5.47
C PHE A 251 21.13 12.17 -6.74
N CYS A 252 22.06 11.24 -6.84
CA CYS A 252 22.82 11.00 -8.06
C CYS A 252 22.28 9.73 -8.74
N ARG A 253 22.02 9.80 -10.04
CA ARG A 253 21.68 8.63 -10.83
C ARG A 253 22.68 8.45 -11.97
N VAL A 254 23.31 7.27 -11.98
CA VAL A 254 24.22 6.87 -13.04
C VAL A 254 23.41 6.20 -14.14
N ARG A 255 23.60 6.61 -15.39
CA ARG A 255 22.96 5.93 -16.53
C ARG A 255 23.80 4.73 -16.97
N PRO A 256 23.19 3.70 -17.58
CA PRO A 256 23.94 2.69 -18.32
C PRO A 256 24.86 3.33 -19.37
N LEU A 257 26.07 2.82 -19.47
CA LEU A 257 27.03 3.21 -20.50
C LEU A 257 26.52 2.76 -21.87
N LEU A 258 26.59 3.64 -22.85
CA LEU A 258 26.30 3.31 -24.25
C LEU A 258 27.54 2.65 -24.87
N SER A 259 27.36 1.81 -25.89
CA SER A 259 28.42 0.97 -26.48
C SER A 259 29.68 1.72 -26.98
N ASN A 260 29.64 3.05 -27.10
CA ASN A 260 30.73 3.90 -27.57
C ASN A 260 31.38 4.75 -26.46
N GLU A 261 31.07 4.53 -25.19
CA GLU A 261 31.54 5.36 -24.08
C GLU A 261 32.54 4.62 -23.21
N SER A 262 33.66 5.29 -22.91
CA SER A 262 34.74 4.77 -22.06
C SER A 262 34.81 5.60 -20.79
N GLY A 263 34.25 5.09 -19.70
CA GLY A 263 34.31 5.72 -18.38
C GLY A 263 34.27 4.66 -17.28
N ALA A 264 35.18 4.76 -16.30
CA ALA A 264 35.20 3.88 -15.15
C ALA A 264 34.51 4.59 -13.97
N VAL A 265 33.31 4.11 -13.63
CA VAL A 265 32.55 4.51 -12.45
C VAL A 265 32.66 3.37 -11.43
N SER A 266 33.12 3.67 -10.22
CA SER A 266 33.16 2.74 -9.10
C SER A 266 32.23 3.18 -7.98
N TYR A 267 31.67 2.20 -7.28
CA TYR A 267 30.78 2.39 -6.14
C TYR A 267 31.45 1.80 -4.89
N PRO A 268 31.46 2.52 -3.76
CA PRO A 268 31.99 1.99 -2.51
C PRO A 268 31.18 0.77 -2.07
N LYS A 269 31.85 -0.37 -1.87
CA LYS A 269 31.20 -1.63 -1.46
C LYS A 269 31.22 -1.88 0.06
N ILE A 270 32.06 -1.14 0.80
CA ILE A 270 32.30 -1.32 2.23
C ILE A 270 32.53 0.05 2.87
N GLY A 271 31.91 0.31 4.02
CA GLY A 271 32.07 1.54 4.82
C GLY A 271 30.79 2.37 4.99
N GLU A 272 30.92 3.56 5.55
CA GLU A 272 29.79 4.47 5.87
C GLU A 272 29.14 5.11 4.62
N ASN A 273 29.86 5.11 3.49
CA ASN A 273 29.43 5.70 2.22
C ASN A 273 28.78 4.70 1.24
N VAL A 274 28.45 3.49 1.69
CA VAL A 274 27.71 2.51 0.87
C VAL A 274 26.35 3.13 0.50
N GLU A 275 26.00 3.10 -0.78
CA GLU A 275 24.84 3.79 -1.40
C GLU A 275 24.88 5.34 -1.44
N ARG A 276 25.90 5.98 -0.88
CA ARG A 276 26.04 7.47 -0.85
C ARG A 276 27.23 8.01 -1.62
N GLY A 277 28.26 7.19 -1.82
CA GLY A 277 29.47 7.58 -2.53
C GLY A 277 29.49 7.14 -3.99
N ILE A 278 30.12 7.94 -4.84
CA ILE A 278 30.47 7.60 -6.22
C ILE A 278 31.90 8.05 -6.51
N GLU A 279 32.66 7.20 -7.18
CA GLU A 279 34.02 7.50 -7.63
C GLU A 279 34.09 7.47 -9.16
N LEU A 280 34.60 8.55 -9.73
CA LEU A 280 34.80 8.71 -11.17
C LEU A 280 36.29 8.72 -11.47
N MET A 281 36.74 7.85 -12.37
CA MET A 281 38.11 7.89 -12.88
C MET A 281 38.15 8.63 -14.21
N HIS A 282 38.94 9.71 -14.27
CA HIS A 282 39.16 10.49 -15.49
C HIS A 282 40.64 10.87 -15.59
N ASN A 283 41.28 10.58 -16.74
CA ASN A 283 42.70 10.85 -16.99
C ASN A 283 43.65 10.36 -15.88
N ALA A 284 43.44 9.13 -15.39
CA ALA A 284 44.19 8.52 -14.29
C ALA A 284 44.08 9.22 -12.92
N GLN A 285 43.13 10.15 -12.76
CA GLN A 285 42.80 10.79 -11.49
C GLN A 285 41.41 10.33 -11.02
N ALA A 286 41.30 10.00 -9.73
CA ALA A 286 40.05 9.61 -9.10
C ALA A 286 39.37 10.81 -8.43
N TYR A 287 38.08 10.99 -8.70
CA TYR A 287 37.24 12.02 -8.10
C TYR A 287 36.12 11.34 -7.29
N SER A 288 36.08 11.57 -5.98
CA SER A 288 35.05 11.04 -5.09
C SER A 288 34.00 12.10 -4.77
N PHE A 289 32.74 11.72 -4.84
CA PHE A 289 31.60 12.55 -4.49
C PHE A 289 30.67 11.81 -3.52
N THR A 290 30.04 12.54 -2.61
CA THR A 290 29.05 12.01 -1.67
C THR A 290 27.71 12.71 -1.85
N PHE A 291 26.65 11.92 -1.79
CA PHE A 291 25.26 12.33 -2.01
C PHE A 291 24.36 11.70 -0.94
N ASP A 292 23.10 12.13 -0.86
CA ASP A 292 22.12 11.51 0.03
C ASP A 292 21.80 10.08 -0.39
N LYS A 293 21.78 9.83 -1.71
CA LYS A 293 21.71 8.49 -2.31
C LYS A 293 22.26 8.50 -3.74
N VAL A 294 22.96 7.43 -4.09
CA VAL A 294 23.49 7.16 -5.44
C VAL A 294 22.77 5.93 -6.00
N PHE A 295 22.02 6.14 -7.07
CA PHE A 295 21.42 5.09 -7.87
C PHE A 295 22.42 4.63 -8.94
N ASP A 296 22.75 3.34 -8.93
CA ASP A 296 23.63 2.76 -9.92
C ASP A 296 22.96 2.66 -11.30
N HIS A 297 23.75 2.25 -12.28
CA HIS A 297 23.30 2.02 -13.64
C HIS A 297 22.27 0.88 -13.81
N LEU A 298 22.09 0.01 -12.80
CA LEU A 298 21.09 -1.07 -12.82
C LEU A 298 19.78 -0.65 -12.15
N ALA A 299 19.78 0.45 -11.39
CA ALA A 299 18.63 0.95 -10.67
C ALA A 299 17.46 1.30 -11.60
N SER A 300 16.32 0.70 -11.31
CA SER A 300 15.10 0.90 -12.09
C SER A 300 14.47 2.25 -11.79
N GLN A 301 13.50 2.64 -12.61
CA GLN A 301 12.68 3.82 -12.34
C GLN A 301 11.85 3.69 -11.07
N GLN A 302 11.43 2.46 -10.74
CA GLN A 302 10.66 2.18 -9.55
C GLN A 302 11.49 2.48 -8.29
N ASP A 303 12.78 2.12 -8.30
CA ASP A 303 13.67 2.35 -7.16
C ASP A 303 13.87 3.84 -6.90
N VAL A 304 14.00 4.63 -7.98
CA VAL A 304 14.06 6.11 -7.90
C VAL A 304 12.75 6.69 -7.40
N PHE A 305 11.61 6.19 -7.92
CA PHE A 305 10.28 6.67 -7.51
C PHE A 305 9.98 6.40 -6.04
N ILE A 306 10.37 5.24 -5.50
CA ILE A 306 10.15 4.90 -4.08
C ILE A 306 10.79 5.95 -3.16
N GLU A 307 11.99 6.43 -3.49
CA GLU A 307 12.65 7.47 -2.69
C GLU A 307 12.00 8.85 -2.84
N ILE A 308 11.58 9.21 -4.05
CA ILE A 308 10.92 10.49 -4.32
C ILE A 308 9.48 10.52 -3.78
N SER A 309 8.81 9.36 -3.68
CA SER A 309 7.40 9.24 -3.27
C SER A 309 7.13 9.82 -1.88
N GLN A 310 8.12 9.80 -0.98
CA GLN A 310 8.02 10.40 0.36
C GLN A 310 7.84 11.92 0.28
N LEU A 311 8.43 12.57 -0.72
CA LEU A 311 8.25 14.01 -0.96
C LEU A 311 6.87 14.30 -1.56
N ILE A 312 6.35 13.43 -2.43
CA ILE A 312 4.99 13.53 -2.95
C ILE A 312 3.97 13.46 -1.81
N GLN A 313 4.16 12.53 -0.87
CA GLN A 313 3.32 12.44 0.32
C GLN A 313 3.37 13.72 1.16
N SER A 314 4.53 14.37 1.26
CA SER A 314 4.68 15.68 1.95
C SER A 314 3.88 16.79 1.25
N ALA A 315 3.88 16.82 -0.08
CA ALA A 315 3.07 17.75 -0.86
C ALA A 315 1.57 17.52 -0.65
N LEU A 316 1.12 16.25 -0.62
CA LEU A 316 -0.27 15.90 -0.28
C LEU A 316 -0.64 16.29 1.16
N ASP A 317 0.34 16.28 2.06
CA ASP A 317 0.18 16.70 3.45
C ASP A 317 0.19 18.23 3.63
N GLY A 318 0.41 19.00 2.55
CA GLY A 318 0.32 20.46 2.50
C GLY A 318 1.66 21.20 2.57
N TYR A 319 2.78 20.50 2.49
CA TYR A 319 4.13 21.09 2.54
C TYR A 319 4.63 21.49 1.15
N LYS A 320 5.51 22.48 1.10
CA LYS A 320 6.06 22.95 -0.18
C LYS A 320 7.19 22.04 -0.60
N VAL A 321 7.11 21.53 -1.82
CA VAL A 321 8.11 20.61 -2.38
C VAL A 321 8.56 21.14 -3.73
N ALA A 322 9.87 21.12 -3.95
CA ALA A 322 10.51 21.42 -5.23
C ALA A 322 11.41 20.26 -5.63
N ALA A 323 11.42 19.92 -6.92
CA ALA A 323 12.30 18.91 -7.49
C ALA A 323 12.89 19.44 -8.78
N ASP A 324 14.20 19.67 -8.78
CA ASP A 324 14.96 20.20 -9.89
C ASP A 324 15.92 19.14 -10.43
N THR A 325 16.11 19.14 -11.74
CA THR A 325 17.14 18.33 -12.39
C THR A 325 18.21 19.26 -12.94
N ALA A 326 19.48 18.96 -12.65
CA ALA A 326 20.57 19.83 -13.07
C ALA A 326 20.66 19.89 -14.62
N PRO A 327 20.74 21.08 -15.24
CA PRO A 327 20.73 21.23 -16.70
C PRO A 327 22.07 20.80 -17.34
N GLY A 328 22.00 19.97 -18.40
CA GLY A 328 23.20 19.60 -19.18
C GLY A 328 23.13 18.33 -20.05
N LEU A 329 22.01 17.60 -20.12
CA LEU A 329 21.91 16.34 -20.89
C LEU A 329 20.58 16.27 -21.67
N PRO A 330 20.48 15.49 -22.76
CA PRO A 330 19.21 15.21 -23.47
C PRO A 330 18.33 14.14 -22.79
N LEU A 331 18.65 13.73 -21.55
CA LEU A 331 17.96 12.70 -20.76
C LEU A 331 16.89 13.15 -19.71
N PRO A 332 16.53 14.44 -19.49
CA PRO A 332 15.58 14.84 -18.45
C PRO A 332 14.21 14.15 -18.59
N THR A 333 13.80 13.88 -19.83
CA THR A 333 12.50 13.30 -20.15
C THR A 333 12.36 11.90 -19.56
N THR A 334 13.37 11.03 -19.65
CA THR A 334 13.20 9.63 -19.20
C THR A 334 13.04 9.50 -17.68
N THR A 335 13.75 10.29 -16.86
CA THR A 335 13.74 10.13 -15.39
C THR A 335 12.45 10.66 -14.74
N ILE A 336 11.85 11.74 -15.26
CA ILE A 336 10.63 12.33 -14.69
C ILE A 336 9.39 12.01 -15.54
N SER A 337 9.49 11.98 -16.87
CA SER A 337 8.35 11.72 -17.77
C SER A 337 8.08 10.24 -18.05
N GLY A 338 9.00 9.34 -17.68
CA GLY A 338 8.81 7.89 -17.80
C GLY A 338 7.98 7.29 -16.66
N VAL A 339 7.66 8.08 -15.63
CA VAL A 339 6.79 7.67 -14.53
C VAL A 339 5.36 7.98 -14.96
N GLN A 340 4.53 6.95 -15.09
CA GLN A 340 3.08 7.10 -15.20
C GLN A 340 2.52 7.53 -13.83
N ALA A 341 2.94 8.71 -13.36
CA ALA A 341 2.45 9.33 -12.15
C ALA A 341 1.01 9.84 -12.40
N PRO A 342 0.14 9.86 -11.38
CA PRO A 342 -1.16 10.51 -11.50
C PRO A 342 -0.99 11.93 -12.06
N LYS A 343 -1.89 12.38 -12.94
CA LYS A 343 -1.93 13.70 -13.62
C LYS A 343 -1.79 14.95 -12.71
N ILE A 344 -1.62 14.76 -11.40
CA ILE A 344 -1.53 15.77 -10.35
C ILE A 344 -0.29 16.67 -10.52
N TRP A 345 0.83 16.14 -11.03
CA TRP A 345 2.08 16.91 -11.16
C TRP A 345 2.01 18.04 -12.21
N TYR A 346 1.28 17.85 -13.31
CA TYR A 346 1.27 18.83 -14.41
C TYR A 346 0.28 19.98 -14.18
N HIS A 347 -0.80 19.78 -13.43
CA HIS A 347 -1.84 20.80 -13.30
C HIS A 347 -1.56 21.85 -12.21
N GLN A 348 -0.81 21.51 -11.16
CA GLN A 348 -0.61 22.45 -10.04
C GLN A 348 0.55 23.44 -10.27
N SER A 349 1.51 23.11 -11.14
CA SER A 349 2.63 24.01 -11.49
C SER A 349 2.26 25.07 -12.53
N LEU A 350 1.23 24.83 -13.35
CA LEU A 350 0.80 25.72 -14.44
C LEU A 350 -0.12 26.86 -13.98
N GLU A 351 -0.77 26.75 -12.81
CA GLU A 351 -1.60 27.83 -12.26
C GLU A 351 -0.79 28.92 -11.53
N MET A 352 0.49 28.69 -11.24
CA MET A 352 1.33 29.58 -10.40
C MET A 352 2.46 30.31 -11.16
N SER A 353 2.68 30.04 -12.45
CA SER A 353 3.67 30.79 -13.25
C SER A 353 3.01 31.55 -14.40
N GLY A 354 2.73 32.83 -14.13
CA GLY A 354 2.48 33.80 -15.18
C GLY A 354 3.76 34.04 -15.98
N ASP A 355 3.61 33.96 -17.30
CA ASP A 355 4.53 34.29 -18.39
C ASP A 355 5.79 33.41 -18.63
N PRO A 356 5.97 32.87 -19.86
CA PRO A 356 7.20 32.22 -20.27
C PRO A 356 8.26 33.26 -20.69
N PRO A 357 9.55 33.10 -20.32
CA PRO A 357 10.62 33.95 -20.84
C PRO A 357 11.00 33.56 -22.29
N PRO A 358 11.57 34.49 -23.09
CA PRO A 358 11.71 34.31 -24.52
C PRO A 358 12.88 33.38 -24.88
N ALA A 359 12.69 32.60 -25.94
CA ALA A 359 13.71 31.74 -26.52
C ALA A 359 14.82 32.58 -27.16
N SER A 360 16.03 32.56 -26.59
CA SER A 360 17.24 33.05 -27.24
C SER A 360 18.10 31.88 -27.72
N THR A 361 18.04 31.62 -29.01
CA THR A 361 18.86 30.69 -29.76
C THR A 361 20.25 31.30 -30.01
N THR A 362 21.32 30.71 -29.48
CA THR A 362 22.66 30.79 -30.10
C THR A 362 23.43 29.47 -29.90
N PRO A 363 24.05 28.91 -30.94
CA PRO A 363 24.78 27.65 -30.84
C PRO A 363 26.25 27.93 -30.53
N HIS A 364 26.70 27.60 -29.31
CA HIS A 364 28.13 27.48 -29.05
C HIS A 364 28.52 26.00 -29.04
N ALA A 365 29.47 25.69 -29.93
CA ALA A 365 30.12 24.39 -30.05
C ALA A 365 30.69 23.94 -28.69
N ALA A 366 30.20 22.80 -28.20
CA ALA A 366 30.77 22.11 -27.06
C ALA A 366 31.21 20.71 -27.51
N THR A 367 32.48 20.45 -27.24
CA THR A 367 33.24 19.22 -27.48
C THR A 367 32.57 17.97 -26.91
N ASN A 368 32.71 16.86 -27.65
CA ASN A 368 32.29 15.50 -27.31
C ASN A 368 32.82 15.03 -25.94
N SER A 369 31.95 15.02 -24.93
CA SER A 369 31.81 13.95 -23.93
C SER A 369 30.57 14.25 -23.05
N ALA A 370 29.48 13.52 -23.27
CA ALA A 370 28.30 13.65 -22.42
C ALA A 370 28.57 13.06 -21.01
N PRO A 371 28.20 13.74 -19.92
CA PRO A 371 28.44 13.23 -18.57
C PRO A 371 27.62 11.96 -18.27
N VAL A 372 28.23 11.02 -17.54
CA VAL A 372 27.71 9.67 -17.25
C VAL A 372 26.70 9.67 -16.07
N ALA A 373 26.57 10.78 -15.34
CA ALA A 373 25.70 10.90 -14.18
C ALA A 373 24.84 12.17 -14.25
N ALA A 374 23.59 12.06 -13.76
CA ALA A 374 22.68 13.19 -13.58
C ALA A 374 22.32 13.33 -12.09
N ALA A 375 22.23 14.57 -11.61
CA ALA A 375 21.81 14.88 -10.25
C ALA A 375 20.37 15.39 -10.22
N VAL A 376 19.57 14.84 -9.31
CA VAL A 376 18.23 15.32 -8.96
C VAL A 376 18.33 15.98 -7.60
N ILE A 377 17.97 17.25 -7.53
CA ILE A 377 17.88 18.00 -6.28
C ILE A 377 16.41 18.01 -5.89
N ALA A 378 16.12 17.57 -4.68
CA ALA A 378 14.77 17.59 -4.17
C ALA A 378 14.75 18.26 -2.79
N SER A 379 13.81 19.19 -2.62
CA SER A 379 13.69 20.00 -1.41
C SER A 379 12.26 19.98 -0.90
N SER A 380 12.10 19.85 0.41
CA SER A 380 10.84 20.09 1.12
C SER A 380 11.05 21.21 2.14
N ALA A 381 10.19 22.24 2.11
CA ALA A 381 10.21 23.38 3.02
C ALA A 381 8.93 23.48 3.85
#